data_AF-A0AAW7L479-F1
#
_entry.id   AF-A0AAW7L479-F1
#
_cell.length_a   1.000
_cell.length_b   1.000
_cell.length_c   1.000
_cell.angle_alpha   90.00
_cell.angle_beta   90.00
_cell.angle_gamma   90.00
#
_symmetry.space_group_name_H-M   'P 1'
#
loop_
_entity.id
_entity.type
_entity.pdbx_description
1 polymer ?
#
loop_
_entity_poly.entity_id
_entity_poly.type
_entity_poly.pdbx_seq_one_letter_code
_entity_poly.pdbx_strand_id
1 'polypeptide(L)'
;MEATTNSKKNKRKFKQTKQLIRLALNDGWTQNEIKDACRVQQSIVSGWKSGSKQGTEQQLKPLLEIYGHKLRRNSFRVYWCIDPETKKKTFHKVEGKVVLNQVFYDPRRSGYKLIKKIPQQKLVVHHQGENKFRIVYQSRLAFQNSNVELESMVEDAIWDSTISKQYELSELLSIMDNYAEKSLAEYPSDANTLPFITRQALLNHGFAVDGVVEYPAVW
;
A
#
# COMPACT_ATOMS: atom_id res chain seq x y z
N MET A 1 5.63 34.86 -25.84
CA MET A 1 4.95 33.64 -26.30
C MET A 1 4.69 32.78 -25.08
N GLU A 2 3.41 32.64 -24.74
CA GLU A 2 2.94 32.04 -23.49
C GLU A 2 3.15 30.52 -23.50
N ALA A 3 3.77 30.01 -22.44
CA ALA A 3 3.93 28.58 -22.21
C ALA A 3 2.61 28.00 -21.65
N THR A 4 1.90 27.25 -22.48
CA THR A 4 0.72 26.47 -22.10
C THR A 4 1.10 25.37 -21.12
N THR A 5 0.92 25.63 -19.82
CA THR A 5 1.17 24.67 -18.74
C THR A 5 0.00 23.70 -18.57
N ASN A 6 0.18 22.50 -19.13
CA ASN A 6 -0.33 21.18 -18.74
C ASN A 6 -1.61 21.13 -17.83
N SER A 7 -2.79 21.33 -18.42
CA SER A 7 -4.10 21.40 -17.74
C SER A 7 -4.70 20.05 -17.28
N LYS A 8 -4.04 18.91 -17.52
CA LYS A 8 -4.59 17.57 -17.22
C LYS A 8 -4.41 17.07 -15.78
N LYS A 9 -3.51 17.64 -14.98
CA LYS A 9 -3.32 17.23 -13.56
C LYS A 9 -4.44 17.72 -12.62
N ASN A 10 -5.15 18.79 -12.98
CA ASN A 10 -6.10 19.46 -12.08
C ASN A 10 -7.49 18.80 -11.95
N LYS A 11 -7.79 17.75 -12.74
CA LYS A 11 -9.10 17.06 -12.72
C LYS A 11 -9.10 15.73 -11.97
N ARG A 12 -7.99 15.32 -11.31
CA ARG A 12 -7.93 14.05 -10.60
C ARG A 12 -8.92 14.05 -9.43
N LYS A 13 -9.88 13.13 -9.49
CA LYS A 13 -10.84 12.88 -8.40
C LYS A 13 -10.12 12.18 -7.26
N PHE A 14 -10.38 12.64 -6.05
CA PHE A 14 -9.81 12.08 -4.84
C PHE A 14 -10.65 10.89 -4.36
N LYS A 15 -10.12 9.67 -4.49
CA LYS A 15 -10.86 8.43 -4.17
C LYS A 15 -11.38 8.37 -2.74
N GLN A 16 -10.68 9.02 -1.79
CA GLN A 16 -11.03 9.00 -0.36
C GLN A 16 -11.86 10.21 0.09
N THR A 17 -12.53 10.91 -0.84
CA THR A 17 -13.36 12.09 -0.54
C THR A 17 -14.35 11.81 0.61
N LYS A 18 -15.10 10.71 0.53
CA LYS A 18 -16.10 10.34 1.56
C LYS A 18 -15.49 10.20 2.95
N GLN A 19 -14.30 9.63 3.04
CA GLN A 19 -13.59 9.42 4.29
C GLN A 19 -13.04 10.74 4.85
N LEU A 20 -12.56 11.63 3.98
CA LEU A 20 -12.12 12.97 4.35
C LEU A 20 -13.27 13.82 4.92
N ILE A 21 -14.45 13.77 4.29
CA ILE A 21 -15.65 14.47 4.78
C ILE A 21 -16.13 13.90 6.11
N ARG A 22 -16.09 12.57 6.30
CA ARG A 22 -16.42 11.96 7.59
C ARG A 22 -15.49 12.43 8.71
N LEU A 23 -14.18 12.60 8.43
CA LEU A 23 -13.24 13.12 9.42
C LEU A 23 -13.59 14.54 9.85
N ALA A 24 -13.93 15.42 8.90
CA ALA A 24 -14.34 16.79 9.21
C ALA A 24 -15.64 16.82 10.04
N LEU A 25 -16.64 16.03 9.65
CA LEU A 25 -17.91 15.94 10.39
C LEU A 25 -17.71 15.41 11.82
N ASN A 26 -16.82 14.44 12.01
CA ASN A 26 -16.50 13.90 13.33
C ASN A 26 -15.75 14.90 14.22
N ASP A 27 -15.02 15.84 13.63
CA ASP A 27 -14.36 16.95 14.33
C ASP A 27 -15.33 18.12 14.64
N GLY A 28 -16.63 17.93 14.39
CA GLY A 28 -17.69 18.89 14.68
C GLY A 28 -18.05 19.82 13.53
N TRP A 29 -17.41 19.69 12.35
CA TRP A 29 -17.74 20.54 11.20
C TRP A 29 -19.13 20.20 10.66
N THR A 30 -19.82 21.22 10.18
CA THR A 30 -21.09 21.12 9.47
C THR A 30 -20.88 21.04 7.96
N GLN A 31 -21.88 20.57 7.23
CA GLN A 31 -21.83 20.54 5.76
C GLN A 31 -21.73 21.95 5.16
N ASN A 32 -22.22 22.98 5.86
CA ASN A 32 -22.14 24.37 5.43
C ASN A 32 -20.71 24.92 5.59
N GLU A 33 -20.06 24.64 6.72
CA GLU A 33 -18.65 25.04 6.92
C GLU A 33 -17.72 24.34 5.93
N ILE A 34 -17.97 23.06 5.64
CA ILE A 34 -17.22 22.32 4.61
C ILE A 34 -17.45 22.91 3.22
N LYS A 35 -18.70 23.29 2.91
CA LYS A 35 -19.10 23.95 1.66
C LYS A 35 -18.34 25.26 1.47
N ASP A 36 -18.33 26.11 2.50
CA ASP A 36 -17.67 27.42 2.48
C ASP A 36 -16.15 27.26 2.38
N ALA A 37 -15.55 26.36 3.16
CA ALA A 37 -14.13 26.08 3.11
C ALA A 37 -13.67 25.55 1.74
N CYS A 38 -14.42 24.61 1.15
CA CYS A 38 -14.09 24.02 -0.15
C CYS A 38 -14.58 24.84 -1.36
N ARG A 39 -15.27 25.98 -1.13
CA ARG A 39 -15.88 26.84 -2.16
C ARG A 39 -16.74 26.07 -3.16
N VAL A 40 -17.62 25.20 -2.66
CA VAL A 40 -18.55 24.39 -3.46
C VAL A 40 -20.01 24.63 -3.04
N GLN A 41 -20.97 23.93 -3.63
CA GLN A 41 -22.36 23.94 -3.18
C GLN A 41 -22.61 22.86 -2.13
N GLN A 42 -23.58 23.09 -1.23
CA GLN A 42 -23.91 22.14 -0.16
C GLN A 42 -24.39 20.78 -0.72
N SER A 43 -25.07 20.80 -1.86
CA SER A 43 -25.49 19.60 -2.62
C SER A 43 -24.31 18.75 -3.12
N ILE A 44 -23.15 19.38 -3.35
CA ILE A 44 -21.91 18.67 -3.72
C ILE A 44 -21.33 17.99 -2.47
N VAL A 45 -21.30 18.69 -1.34
CA VAL A 45 -20.84 18.15 -0.04
C VAL A 45 -21.71 16.98 0.41
N SER A 46 -23.03 17.05 0.24
CA SER A 46 -23.93 15.94 0.53
C SER A 46 -23.67 14.72 -0.37
N GLY A 47 -23.35 14.97 -1.65
CA GLY A 47 -22.88 13.95 -2.59
C GLY A 47 -21.55 13.30 -2.18
N TRP A 48 -20.63 14.08 -1.62
CA TRP A 48 -19.38 13.58 -1.06
C TRP A 48 -19.58 12.76 0.22
N LYS A 49 -20.47 13.20 1.11
CA LYS A 49 -20.85 12.50 2.35
C LYS A 49 -21.48 11.13 2.07
N SER A 50 -22.40 11.08 1.12
CA SER A 50 -23.06 9.82 0.70
C SER A 50 -22.10 8.92 -0.09
N GLY A 51 -21.16 9.51 -0.83
CA GLY A 51 -20.23 8.81 -1.71
C GLY A 51 -20.70 8.70 -3.16
N SER A 52 -21.80 9.36 -3.52
CA SER A 52 -22.30 9.42 -4.90
C SER A 52 -21.43 10.30 -5.80
N LYS A 53 -20.67 11.23 -5.21
CA LYS A 53 -19.71 12.09 -5.92
C LYS A 53 -18.35 12.07 -5.23
N GLN A 54 -17.29 12.30 -6.01
CA GLN A 54 -15.93 12.50 -5.52
C GLN A 54 -15.49 13.93 -5.83
N GLY A 55 -14.79 14.56 -4.88
CA GLY A 55 -14.20 15.88 -5.07
C GLY A 55 -12.87 15.76 -5.80
N THR A 56 -12.46 16.84 -6.44
CA THR A 56 -11.08 16.94 -6.98
C THR A 56 -10.11 17.29 -5.84
N GLU A 57 -8.83 16.93 -6.01
CA GLU A 57 -7.79 17.31 -5.04
C GLU A 57 -7.72 18.82 -4.80
N GLN A 58 -7.98 19.62 -5.84
CA GLN A 58 -7.99 21.09 -5.73
C GLN A 58 -9.15 21.59 -4.86
N GLN A 59 -10.35 21.03 -5.03
CA GLN A 59 -11.53 21.39 -4.22
C GLN A 59 -11.37 20.95 -2.76
N LEU A 60 -10.74 19.79 -2.53
CA LEU A 60 -10.56 19.24 -1.19
C LEU A 60 -9.29 19.73 -0.51
N LYS A 61 -8.47 20.56 -1.17
CA LYS A 61 -7.21 21.09 -0.63
C LYS A 61 -7.34 21.64 0.80
N PRO A 62 -8.37 22.46 1.14
CA PRO A 62 -8.54 22.98 2.50
C PRO A 62 -8.74 21.87 3.53
N LEU A 63 -9.52 20.84 3.20
CA LEU A 63 -9.71 19.69 4.07
C LEU A 63 -8.50 18.75 4.09
N LEU A 64 -7.74 18.66 3.00
CA LEU A 64 -6.53 17.84 2.92
C LEU A 64 -5.39 18.46 3.74
N GLU A 65 -5.31 19.78 3.84
CA GLU A 65 -4.36 20.47 4.73
C GLU A 65 -4.68 20.16 6.21
N ILE A 66 -5.96 20.20 6.59
CA ILE A 66 -6.39 19.96 7.98
C ILE A 66 -6.42 18.46 8.32
N TYR A 67 -7.04 17.64 7.48
CA TYR A 67 -7.37 16.23 7.76
C TYR A 67 -6.58 15.24 6.92
N GLY A 68 -5.83 15.68 5.91
CA GLY A 68 -5.04 14.78 5.08
C GLY A 68 -3.99 14.00 5.88
N HIS A 69 -3.48 14.57 6.98
CA HIS A 69 -2.62 13.84 7.91
C HIS A 69 -3.39 12.78 8.71
N LYS A 70 -4.64 13.03 9.13
CA LYS A 70 -5.53 12.06 9.80
C LYS A 70 -5.95 10.92 8.85
N LEU A 71 -6.16 11.23 7.57
CA LEU A 71 -6.46 10.25 6.52
C LEU A 71 -5.25 9.34 6.25
N ARG A 72 -4.03 9.91 6.28
CA ARG A 72 -2.75 9.19 6.22
C ARG A 72 -2.46 8.39 7.50
N ARG A 73 -2.90 8.87 8.67
CA ARG A 73 -2.81 8.18 9.97
C ARG A 73 -3.65 6.90 10.06
N ASN A 74 -4.68 6.72 9.21
CA ASN A 74 -5.60 5.58 9.34
C ASN A 74 -5.09 4.25 8.75
N SER A 75 -3.89 4.20 8.18
CA SER A 75 -3.25 2.92 7.83
C SER A 75 -1.87 2.84 8.46
N PHE A 76 -1.80 2.15 9.59
CA PHE A 76 -0.56 1.64 10.14
C PHE A 76 -0.66 0.14 10.30
N ARG A 77 0.48 -0.55 10.29
CA ARG A 77 0.59 -1.96 10.69
C ARG A 77 1.64 -2.09 11.79
N VAL A 78 1.43 -3.07 12.66
CA VAL A 78 2.39 -3.42 13.71
C VAL A 78 3.14 -4.66 13.26
N TYR A 79 4.46 -4.57 13.32
CA TYR A 79 5.38 -5.65 13.03
C TYR A 79 6.18 -5.98 14.28
N TRP A 80 6.55 -7.24 14.45
CA TRP A 80 7.55 -7.62 15.43
C TRP A 80 8.80 -8.15 14.72
N CYS A 81 9.95 -7.84 15.29
CA CYS A 81 11.25 -8.34 14.85
C CYS A 81 11.83 -9.15 16.01
N ILE A 82 12.19 -10.40 15.74
CA ILE A 82 12.84 -11.28 16.70
C ILE A 82 14.33 -11.31 16.37
N ASP A 83 15.13 -10.84 17.31
CA ASP A 83 16.58 -10.94 17.20
C ASP A 83 17.01 -12.42 17.21
N PRO A 84 17.76 -12.91 16.20
CA PRO A 84 18.16 -14.32 16.11
C PRO A 84 19.09 -14.75 17.25
N GLU A 85 19.91 -13.85 17.79
CA GLU A 85 20.87 -14.18 18.85
C GLU A 85 20.25 -14.05 20.24
N THR A 86 19.60 -12.92 20.52
CA THR A 86 19.09 -12.62 21.87
C THR A 86 17.66 -13.12 22.10
N LYS A 87 16.95 -13.55 21.05
CA LYS A 87 15.50 -13.85 21.03
C LYS A 87 14.63 -12.68 21.53
N LYS A 88 15.19 -11.48 21.63
CA LYS A 88 14.47 -10.30 22.11
C LYS A 88 13.50 -9.84 21.02
N LYS A 89 12.25 -9.62 21.43
CA LYS A 89 11.19 -9.14 20.55
C LYS A 89 11.14 -7.62 20.58
N THR A 90 11.20 -7.00 19.42
CA THR A 90 10.98 -5.56 19.25
C THR A 90 9.74 -5.33 18.41
N PHE A 91 8.92 -4.34 18.78
CA PHE A 91 7.67 -4.03 18.11
C PHE A 91 7.80 -2.70 17.37
N HIS A 92 7.41 -2.69 16.11
CA HIS A 92 7.55 -1.56 15.21
C HIS A 92 6.21 -1.19 14.62
N LYS A 93 5.80 0.06 14.80
CA LYS A 93 4.62 0.62 14.15
C LYS A 93 5.05 1.28 12.84
N VAL A 94 4.60 0.74 11.71
CA VAL A 94 4.87 1.30 10.38
C VAL A 94 3.61 2.01 9.89
N GLU A 95 3.69 3.34 9.81
CA GLU A 95 2.64 4.17 9.22
C GLU A 95 2.80 4.25 7.70
N GLY A 96 1.68 4.33 7.00
CA GLY A 96 1.64 4.42 5.54
C GLY A 96 0.75 3.34 4.93
N LYS A 97 0.17 3.66 3.77
CA LYS A 97 -0.74 2.76 3.08
C LYS A 97 0.04 1.56 2.52
N VAL A 98 -0.43 0.36 2.80
CA VAL A 98 0.08 -0.84 2.13
C VAL A 98 -0.33 -0.79 0.66
N VAL A 99 0.67 -0.75 -0.22
CA VAL A 99 0.50 -0.74 -1.68
C VAL A 99 0.78 -2.09 -2.31
N LEU A 100 1.59 -2.94 -1.66
CA LEU A 100 1.82 -4.33 -2.07
C LEU A 100 1.87 -5.22 -0.83
N ASN A 101 1.29 -6.40 -0.92
CA ASN A 101 1.35 -7.45 0.09
C ASN A 101 1.46 -8.81 -0.61
N GLN A 102 2.69 -9.20 -0.93
CA GLN A 102 2.97 -10.41 -1.71
C GLN A 102 3.50 -11.52 -0.79
N VAL A 103 2.98 -12.73 -0.92
CA VAL A 103 3.42 -13.91 -0.16
C VAL A 103 4.10 -14.89 -1.10
N PHE A 104 5.21 -15.47 -0.65
CA PHE A 104 5.98 -16.50 -1.34
C PHE A 104 5.67 -17.83 -0.70
N TYR A 105 5.33 -18.79 -1.54
CA TYR A 105 4.92 -20.12 -1.14
C TYR A 105 5.95 -21.16 -1.57
N ASP A 106 6.21 -22.11 -0.69
CA ASP A 106 6.84 -23.38 -1.04
C ASP A 106 5.75 -24.33 -1.57
N PRO A 107 5.73 -24.63 -2.88
CA PRO A 107 4.79 -25.57 -3.47
C PRO A 107 5.29 -27.01 -3.27
N ARG A 108 4.76 -27.70 -2.26
CA ARG A 108 5.04 -29.12 -2.07
C ARG A 108 4.25 -29.94 -3.09
N ARG A 109 4.97 -30.62 -3.98
CA ARG A 109 4.40 -31.46 -5.04
C ARG A 109 4.74 -32.92 -4.83
N SER A 110 3.81 -33.80 -5.21
CA SER A 110 4.10 -35.22 -5.46
C SER A 110 3.79 -35.48 -6.93
N GLY A 111 4.86 -35.67 -7.71
CA GLY A 111 4.79 -35.65 -9.17
C GLY A 111 4.27 -34.32 -9.70
N TYR A 112 3.26 -34.37 -10.57
CA TYR A 112 2.60 -33.19 -11.15
C TYR A 112 1.56 -32.56 -10.21
N LYS A 113 1.15 -33.25 -9.14
CA LYS A 113 0.08 -32.80 -8.25
C LYS A 113 0.63 -31.93 -7.12
N LEU A 114 0.11 -30.71 -7.03
CA LEU A 114 0.36 -29.82 -5.90
C LEU A 114 -0.39 -30.35 -4.67
N ILE A 115 0.36 -30.69 -3.62
CA ILE A 115 -0.20 -31.21 -2.36
C ILE A 115 -0.49 -30.04 -1.40
N LYS A 116 0.47 -29.13 -1.23
CA LYS A 116 0.35 -28.02 -0.28
C LYS A 116 1.12 -26.80 -0.78
N LYS A 117 0.62 -25.60 -0.48
CA LYS A 117 1.36 -24.34 -0.60
C LYS A 117 1.60 -23.81 0.80
N ILE A 118 2.85 -23.80 1.23
CA ILE A 118 3.22 -23.32 2.56
C ILE A 118 3.79 -21.92 2.40
N PRO A 119 3.16 -20.88 2.97
CA PRO A 119 3.72 -19.54 2.90
C PRO A 119 4.97 -19.48 3.78
N GLN A 120 6.10 -19.05 3.20
CA GLN A 120 7.40 -19.00 3.87
C GLN A 120 7.91 -17.57 4.03
N GLN A 121 7.74 -16.75 3.00
CA GLN A 121 8.16 -15.35 3.01
C GLN A 121 7.00 -14.45 2.60
N LYS A 122 7.07 -13.18 3.01
CA LYS A 122 6.09 -12.17 2.65
C LYS A 122 6.77 -10.81 2.51
N LEU A 123 6.42 -10.09 1.46
CA LEU A 123 6.88 -8.73 1.18
C LEU A 123 5.71 -7.78 1.33
N VAL A 124 5.84 -6.80 2.22
CA VAL A 124 4.86 -5.73 2.39
C VAL A 124 5.51 -4.40 2.03
N VAL A 125 4.91 -3.66 1.09
CA VAL A 125 5.38 -2.34 0.70
C VAL A 125 4.41 -1.29 1.23
N HIS A 126 4.91 -0.39 2.06
CA HIS A 126 4.19 0.78 2.54
C HIS A 126 4.56 2.01 1.74
N HIS A 127 3.57 2.80 1.34
CA HIS A 127 3.76 4.16 0.85
C HIS A 127 3.59 5.16 1.99
N GLN A 128 4.64 5.93 2.28
CA GLN A 128 4.70 6.87 3.40
C GLN A 128 4.48 8.35 2.97
N GLY A 129 4.12 8.58 1.70
CA GLY A 129 3.96 9.92 1.13
C GLY A 129 5.22 10.40 0.40
N GLU A 130 5.09 11.48 -0.37
CA GLU A 130 6.21 12.13 -1.08
C GLU A 130 7.09 11.17 -1.90
N ASN A 131 6.47 10.18 -2.56
CA ASN A 131 7.19 9.16 -3.34
C ASN A 131 8.13 8.25 -2.51
N LYS A 132 7.95 8.20 -1.19
CA LYS A 132 8.74 7.37 -0.27
C LYS A 132 8.02 6.07 0.04
N PHE A 133 8.73 4.97 -0.14
CA PHE A 133 8.27 3.63 0.09
C PHE A 133 9.14 2.94 1.13
N ARG A 134 8.55 1.99 1.86
CA ARG A 134 9.28 1.16 2.82
C ARG A 134 8.87 -0.29 2.63
N ILE A 135 9.86 -1.16 2.54
CA ILE A 135 9.66 -2.60 2.38
C ILE A 135 9.80 -3.25 3.75
N VAL A 136 8.86 -4.13 4.09
CA VAL A 136 8.94 -5.03 5.23
C VAL A 136 9.10 -6.44 4.68
N TYR A 137 10.26 -7.04 4.96
CA TYR A 137 10.54 -8.43 4.67
C TYR A 137 10.03 -9.26 5.83
N GLN A 138 9.23 -10.26 5.55
CA GLN A 138 8.65 -11.11 6.57
C GLN A 138 8.98 -12.57 6.31
N SER A 139 9.36 -13.29 7.36
CA SER A 139 9.63 -14.72 7.34
C SER A 139 8.69 -15.42 8.30
N ARG A 140 8.08 -16.52 7.88
CA ARG A 140 7.14 -17.24 8.75
C ARG A 140 7.89 -17.87 9.92
N LEU A 141 7.38 -17.66 11.13
CA LEU A 141 7.91 -18.30 12.33
C LEU A 141 7.63 -19.81 12.28
N ALA A 142 8.67 -20.59 12.55
CA ALA A 142 8.59 -22.04 12.69
C ALA A 142 8.85 -22.45 14.15
N PHE A 143 8.21 -23.52 14.59
CA PHE A 143 8.57 -24.14 15.87
C PHE A 143 9.92 -24.84 15.74
N GLN A 144 10.85 -24.57 16.66
CA GLN A 144 12.23 -25.08 16.60
C GLN A 144 12.30 -26.62 16.59
N ASN A 145 11.27 -27.31 17.11
CA ASN A 145 11.24 -28.77 17.30
C ASN A 145 9.97 -29.43 16.76
N SER A 146 9.26 -28.81 15.82
CA SER A 146 8.01 -29.38 15.30
C SER A 146 7.77 -29.02 13.84
N ASN A 147 7.23 -29.99 13.09
CA ASN A 147 6.74 -29.80 11.71
C ASN A 147 5.35 -29.15 11.67
N VAL A 148 4.77 -28.83 12.83
CA VAL A 148 3.49 -28.11 12.93
C VAL A 148 3.72 -26.66 12.53
N GLU A 149 2.78 -26.09 11.80
CA GLU A 149 2.83 -24.69 11.39
C GLU A 149 2.32 -23.80 12.53
N LEU A 150 2.97 -22.64 12.76
CA LEU A 150 2.44 -21.66 13.69
C LEU A 150 1.14 -21.08 13.10
N GLU A 151 0.05 -21.25 13.82
CA GLU A 151 -1.26 -20.73 13.47
C GLU A 151 -1.69 -19.68 14.49
N SER A 152 -2.33 -18.62 13.99
CA SER A 152 -2.90 -17.56 14.81
C SER A 152 -4.13 -17.03 14.11
N MET A 153 -5.13 -16.62 14.90
CA MET A 153 -6.29 -15.88 14.39
C MET A 153 -5.89 -14.50 13.84
N VAL A 154 -4.72 -14.00 14.25
CA VAL A 154 -4.12 -12.77 13.72
C VAL A 154 -3.05 -13.14 12.71
N GLU A 155 -3.37 -13.01 11.41
CA GLU A 155 -2.47 -13.42 10.31
C GLU A 155 -1.10 -12.74 10.37
N ASP A 156 -1.01 -11.50 10.84
CA ASP A 156 0.27 -10.78 10.92
C ASP A 156 1.15 -11.28 12.10
N ALA A 157 0.57 -12.00 13.07
CA ALA A 157 1.28 -12.46 14.28
C ALA A 157 2.12 -13.72 14.06
N ILE A 158 2.10 -14.35 12.88
CA ILE A 158 2.91 -15.55 12.58
C ILE A 158 4.22 -15.21 11.85
N TRP A 159 4.49 -13.93 11.63
CA TRP A 159 5.57 -13.45 10.76
C TRP A 159 6.63 -12.70 11.54
N ASP A 160 7.87 -13.18 11.55
CA ASP A 160 9.02 -12.33 11.89
C ASP A 160 9.23 -11.29 10.80
N SER A 161 9.73 -10.12 11.15
CA SER A 161 9.84 -8.99 10.22
C SER A 161 11.23 -8.36 10.25
N THR A 162 11.68 -7.86 9.11
CA THR A 162 12.84 -6.97 8.97
C THR A 162 12.41 -5.73 8.20
N ILE A 163 12.59 -4.56 8.81
CA ILE A 163 12.11 -3.29 8.27
C ILE A 163 13.27 -2.61 7.56
N SER A 164 13.12 -2.41 6.25
CA SER A 164 14.10 -1.68 5.45
C SER A 164 14.04 -0.17 5.69
N LYS A 165 15.02 0.58 5.16
CA LYS A 165 14.97 2.04 5.06
C LYS A 165 13.89 2.52 4.08
N GLN A 166 13.76 3.83 3.92
CA GLN A 166 12.91 4.41 2.87
C GLN A 166 13.62 4.38 1.52
N TYR A 167 12.83 4.19 0.47
CA TYR A 167 13.26 4.17 -0.92
C TYR A 167 12.36 5.06 -1.76
N GLU A 168 12.92 5.63 -2.82
CA GLU A 168 12.13 6.23 -3.87
C GLU A 168 11.52 5.17 -4.80
N LEU A 169 10.61 5.58 -5.69
CA LEU A 169 9.92 4.65 -6.58
C LEU A 169 10.87 3.87 -7.52
N SER A 170 11.86 4.55 -8.09
CA SER A 170 12.86 3.92 -8.98
C SER A 170 13.72 2.90 -8.23
N GLU A 171 14.18 3.25 -7.03
CA GLU A 171 14.92 2.37 -6.14
C GLU A 171 14.07 1.16 -5.72
N LEU A 172 12.80 1.38 -5.36
CA LEU A 172 11.86 0.31 -5.03
C LEU A 172 11.76 -0.70 -6.18
N LEU A 173 11.56 -0.24 -7.41
CA LEU A 173 11.45 -1.13 -8.58
C LEU A 173 12.73 -1.95 -8.77
N SER A 174 13.90 -1.30 -8.71
CA SER A 174 15.19 -2.00 -8.81
C SER A 174 15.39 -3.03 -7.71
N ILE A 175 15.02 -2.71 -6.46
CA ILE A 175 15.12 -3.65 -5.33
C ILE A 175 14.19 -4.85 -5.55
N MET A 176 12.96 -4.61 -6.02
CA MET A 176 11.99 -5.68 -6.25
C MET A 176 12.41 -6.60 -7.40
N ASP A 177 12.94 -6.04 -8.48
CA ASP A 177 13.47 -6.82 -9.61
C ASP A 177 14.70 -7.64 -9.18
N ASN A 178 15.64 -7.03 -8.44
CA ASN A 178 16.80 -7.74 -7.88
C ASN A 178 16.40 -8.84 -6.88
N TYR A 179 15.36 -8.59 -6.07
CA TYR A 179 14.84 -9.58 -5.13
C TYR A 179 14.20 -10.76 -5.88
N ALA A 180 13.46 -10.50 -6.96
CA ALA A 180 12.91 -11.53 -7.83
C ALA A 180 14.02 -12.42 -8.41
N GLU A 181 15.09 -11.83 -8.94
CA GLU A 181 16.21 -12.60 -9.49
C GLU A 181 16.88 -13.50 -8.43
N LYS A 182 17.13 -12.97 -7.23
CA LYS A 182 17.74 -13.73 -6.13
C LYS A 182 16.85 -14.85 -5.59
N SER A 183 15.53 -14.60 -5.54
CA SER A 183 14.56 -15.56 -5.01
C SER A 183 14.08 -16.57 -6.05
N LEU A 184 14.52 -16.46 -7.32
CA LEU A 184 14.08 -17.32 -8.42
C LEU A 184 14.39 -18.80 -8.20
N ALA A 185 15.53 -19.11 -7.59
CA ALA A 185 15.94 -20.49 -7.31
C ALA A 185 15.04 -21.15 -6.24
N GLU A 186 14.69 -20.40 -5.20
CA GLU A 186 13.91 -20.91 -4.06
C GLU A 186 12.40 -20.86 -4.33
N TYR A 187 11.92 -19.81 -5.02
CA TYR A 187 10.50 -19.54 -5.24
C TYR A 187 10.21 -19.21 -6.71
N PRO A 188 10.46 -20.13 -7.66
CA PRO A 188 10.46 -19.83 -9.10
C PRO A 188 9.14 -19.25 -9.62
N SER A 189 8.00 -19.68 -9.07
CA SER A 189 6.69 -19.15 -9.49
C SER A 189 6.44 -17.73 -8.98
N ASP A 190 6.69 -17.48 -7.71
CA ASP A 190 6.40 -16.19 -7.09
C ASP A 190 7.42 -15.13 -7.48
N ALA A 191 8.71 -15.51 -7.53
CA ALA A 191 9.80 -14.66 -7.99
C ALA A 191 9.59 -14.19 -9.43
N ASN A 192 9.25 -15.10 -10.37
CA ASN A 192 9.06 -14.75 -11.77
C ASN A 192 7.87 -13.80 -12.01
N THR A 193 6.87 -13.83 -11.11
CA THR A 193 5.68 -12.96 -11.22
C THR A 193 5.79 -11.66 -10.43
N LEU A 194 6.73 -11.57 -9.49
CA LEU A 194 6.92 -10.41 -8.60
C LEU A 194 7.10 -9.08 -9.36
N PRO A 195 7.92 -8.98 -10.43
CA PRO A 195 8.08 -7.73 -11.17
C PRO A 195 6.77 -7.21 -11.77
N PHE A 196 5.94 -8.11 -12.29
CA PHE A 196 4.63 -7.78 -12.84
C PHE A 196 3.66 -7.33 -11.75
N ILE A 197 3.53 -8.11 -10.67
CA ILE A 197 2.60 -7.82 -9.56
C ILE A 197 2.96 -6.46 -8.92
N THR A 198 4.24 -6.18 -8.73
CA THR A 198 4.74 -4.91 -8.17
C THR A 198 4.29 -3.73 -9.02
N ARG A 199 4.54 -3.78 -10.34
CA ARG A 199 4.16 -2.71 -11.27
C ARG A 199 2.65 -2.55 -11.35
N GLN A 200 1.91 -3.65 -11.43
CA GLN A 200 0.44 -3.64 -11.43
C GLN A 200 -0.12 -2.98 -10.16
N ALA A 201 0.41 -3.33 -8.99
CA ALA A 201 -0.01 -2.78 -7.71
C ALA A 201 0.25 -1.25 -7.64
N LEU A 202 1.43 -0.81 -8.08
CA LEU A 202 1.80 0.60 -8.15
C LEU A 202 0.88 1.39 -9.10
N LEU A 203 0.64 0.89 -10.30
CA LEU A 203 -0.29 1.51 -11.27
C LEU A 203 -1.72 1.59 -10.73
N ASN A 204 -2.23 0.53 -10.11
CA ASN A 204 -3.56 0.51 -9.49
C ASN A 204 -3.69 1.53 -8.33
N HIS A 205 -2.57 1.85 -7.69
CA HIS A 205 -2.47 2.89 -6.68
C HIS A 205 -2.17 4.29 -7.23
N GLY A 206 -2.02 4.43 -8.56
CA GLY A 206 -1.92 5.71 -9.26
C GLY A 206 -0.51 6.27 -9.38
N PHE A 207 0.52 5.45 -9.11
CA PHE A 207 1.90 5.83 -9.35
C PHE A 207 2.25 5.71 -10.83
N ALA A 208 3.05 6.64 -11.34
CA ALA A 208 3.61 6.55 -12.69
C ALA A 208 4.80 5.59 -12.63
N VAL A 209 4.76 4.52 -13.42
CA VAL A 209 5.80 3.48 -13.44
C VAL A 209 6.45 3.52 -14.82
N ASP A 210 7.76 3.74 -14.85
CA ASP A 210 8.52 3.79 -16.11
C ASP A 210 8.56 2.41 -16.78
N GLY A 211 8.63 2.41 -18.12
CA GLY A 211 8.70 1.19 -18.93
C GLY A 211 7.35 0.49 -19.19
N VAL A 212 6.23 1.09 -18.78
CA VAL A 212 4.88 0.58 -19.06
C VAL A 212 4.35 1.25 -20.33
N VAL A 213 4.04 0.46 -21.35
CA VAL A 213 3.40 0.95 -22.58
C VAL A 213 1.91 1.19 -22.31
N GLU A 214 1.46 2.44 -22.42
CA GLU A 214 0.07 2.82 -22.17
C GLU A 214 -0.79 2.75 -23.44
N TYR A 215 -1.96 2.13 -23.32
CA TYR A 215 -3.00 2.13 -24.36
C TYR A 215 -4.24 2.87 -23.81
N PRO A 216 -4.41 4.16 -24.13
CA PRO A 216 -5.51 4.95 -23.57
C PRO A 216 -6.86 4.48 -24.11
N ALA A 217 -7.86 4.43 -23.23
CA ALA A 217 -9.24 4.19 -23.65
C ALA A 217 -9.80 5.41 -24.40
N VAL A 218 -10.61 5.16 -25.45
CA VAL A 218 -11.14 6.19 -26.36
C VAL A 218 -12.60 6.56 -26.04
N TRP A 219 -13.15 6.10 -24.91
CA TRP A 219 -14.53 6.33 -24.49
C TRP A 219 -14.67 7.45 -23.46
#